data_AF-A0A955MW67-F1
#
_entry.id   AF-A0A955MW67-F1
#
_cell.length_a   1.000
_cell.length_b   1.000
_cell.length_c   1.000
_cell.angle_alpha   90.00
_cell.angle_beta   90.00
_cell.angle_gamma   90.00
#
_symmetry.space_group_name_H-M   'P 1'
#
loop_
_entity.id
_entity.type
_entity.pdbx_description
1 polymer ?
#
loop_
_entity_poly.entity_id
_entity_poly.type
_entity_poly.pdbx_seq_one_letter_code
_entity_poly.pdbx_strand_id
1 'polypeptide(L)'
;MPSLRLGLLVFLLIFTIPPGWCQPSFNADDMGVYIRDWLVCGPFPNQSPRVGSVSLEDYRSEGFDKDFLAPLGGESNVDPIVGDSFTDPSTGRTYEWKELQSEDDLISFENYFEENDHVDAYAFTHIGSPDEKRLILSVGSNDGIRVFLNG
;
A
#
# COMPACT_ATOMS: atom_id res chain seq x y z
N MET A 1 -64.61 10.79 -24.53
CA MET A 1 -63.51 11.15 -23.62
C MET A 1 -62.65 9.91 -23.41
N PRO A 2 -61.42 9.81 -23.95
CA PRO A 2 -60.56 8.66 -23.72
C PRO A 2 -59.73 8.85 -22.44
N SER A 3 -59.76 7.85 -21.56
CA SER A 3 -58.96 7.81 -20.34
C SER A 3 -57.50 7.46 -20.67
N LEU A 4 -56.56 8.38 -20.40
CA LEU A 4 -55.12 8.10 -20.43
C LEU A 4 -54.78 7.12 -19.30
N ARG A 5 -54.23 5.95 -19.64
CA ARG A 5 -53.59 5.05 -18.66
C ARG A 5 -52.11 5.46 -18.55
N LEU A 6 -51.72 5.96 -17.39
CA LEU A 6 -50.33 6.28 -17.07
C LEU A 6 -49.59 4.96 -16.79
N GLY A 7 -48.81 4.49 -17.76
CA GLY A 7 -47.91 3.36 -17.58
C GLY A 7 -46.70 3.78 -16.74
N LEU A 8 -46.55 3.18 -15.56
CA LEU A 8 -45.35 3.32 -14.73
C LEU A 8 -44.20 2.55 -15.38
N LEU A 9 -43.25 3.27 -15.98
CA LEU A 9 -41.99 2.68 -16.45
C LEU A 9 -41.03 2.60 -15.25
N VAL A 10 -40.76 1.38 -14.77
CA VAL A 10 -39.74 1.15 -13.74
C VAL A 10 -38.41 0.97 -14.45
N PHE A 11 -37.52 1.96 -14.37
CA PHE A 11 -36.12 1.81 -14.74
C PHE A 11 -35.39 1.07 -13.61
N LEU A 12 -35.13 -0.23 -13.81
CA LEU A 12 -34.18 -0.97 -13.00
C LEU A 12 -32.77 -0.54 -13.42
N LEU A 13 -32.19 0.39 -12.66
CA LEU A 13 -30.75 0.66 -12.70
C LEU A 13 -30.05 -0.54 -12.05
N ILE A 14 -29.64 -1.49 -12.88
CA ILE A 14 -28.69 -2.53 -12.47
C ILE A 14 -27.34 -1.81 -12.36
N PHE A 15 -27.00 -1.35 -11.15
CA PHE A 15 -25.60 -1.06 -10.84
C PHE A 15 -24.89 -2.41 -10.86
N THR A 16 -24.16 -2.68 -11.94
CA THR A 16 -23.07 -3.64 -11.87
C THR A 16 -22.10 -3.06 -10.84
N ILE A 17 -22.13 -3.59 -9.62
CA ILE A 17 -21.03 -3.39 -8.69
C ILE A 17 -19.81 -3.91 -9.47
N PRO A 18 -18.85 -3.06 -9.88
CA PRO A 18 -17.63 -3.57 -10.47
C PRO A 18 -17.08 -4.62 -9.51
N PRO A 19 -16.57 -5.77 -10.01
CA PRO A 19 -15.99 -6.80 -9.14
C PRO A 19 -15.13 -6.10 -8.10
N GLY A 20 -15.41 -6.41 -6.83
CA GLY A 20 -15.03 -5.61 -5.67
C GLY A 20 -13.66 -5.01 -5.83
N TRP A 21 -13.55 -3.74 -5.46
CA TRP A 21 -12.29 -3.02 -5.32
C TRP A 21 -11.40 -3.89 -4.43
N CYS A 22 -10.54 -4.70 -5.03
CA CYS A 22 -9.79 -5.74 -4.34
C CYS A 22 -8.56 -5.07 -3.76
N GLN A 23 -8.78 -4.17 -2.81
CA GLN A 23 -7.71 -3.77 -1.92
C GLN A 23 -7.65 -4.82 -0.81
N PRO A 24 -6.44 -5.27 -0.44
CA PRO A 24 -6.28 -6.11 0.71
C PRO A 24 -6.82 -5.38 1.93
N SER A 25 -7.56 -6.12 2.75
CA SER A 25 -8.11 -5.61 3.98
C SER A 25 -7.99 -6.65 5.07
N PHE A 26 -7.73 -6.16 6.26
CA PHE A 26 -7.60 -6.94 7.47
C PHE A 26 -8.68 -6.53 8.46
N ASN A 27 -9.34 -7.51 9.08
CA ASN A 27 -10.32 -7.25 10.11
C ASN A 27 -9.62 -7.05 11.45
N ALA A 28 -9.78 -5.87 12.04
CA ALA A 28 -9.18 -5.51 13.31
C ALA A 28 -9.63 -6.36 14.51
N ASP A 29 -10.72 -7.13 14.37
CA ASP A 29 -11.17 -8.11 15.37
C ASP A 29 -10.35 -9.41 15.38
N ASP A 30 -9.59 -9.68 14.32
CA ASP A 30 -8.69 -10.83 14.24
C ASP A 30 -7.40 -10.53 15.03
N MET A 31 -7.49 -10.55 16.35
CA MET A 31 -6.34 -10.27 17.23
C MET A 31 -5.36 -11.45 17.30
N GLY A 32 -4.06 -11.16 17.42
CA GLY A 32 -3.02 -12.16 17.64
C GLY A 32 -2.65 -12.97 16.40
N VAL A 33 -3.08 -12.53 15.22
CA VAL A 33 -2.66 -13.08 13.93
C VAL A 33 -1.87 -12.04 13.14
N TYR A 34 -1.18 -12.51 12.11
CA TYR A 34 -0.39 -11.68 11.20
C TYR A 34 -1.24 -11.23 10.02
N ILE A 35 -1.01 -10.00 9.56
CA ILE A 35 -1.58 -9.49 8.32
C ILE A 35 -0.79 -10.10 7.16
N ARG A 36 -1.49 -10.75 6.22
CA ARG A 36 -0.86 -11.47 5.12
C ARG A 36 -1.17 -10.92 3.74
N ASP A 37 -2.26 -10.18 3.59
CA ASP A 37 -2.66 -9.60 2.32
C ASP A 37 -2.19 -8.14 2.24
N TRP A 38 -1.41 -7.84 1.22
CA TRP A 38 -0.73 -6.55 1.04
C TRP A 38 -0.76 -6.11 -0.42
N LEU A 39 -0.78 -4.80 -0.65
CA LEU A 39 -0.30 -4.21 -1.89
C LEU A 39 1.13 -3.79 -1.67
N VAL A 40 1.99 -4.07 -2.64
CA VAL A 40 3.40 -3.72 -2.56
C VAL A 40 3.82 -2.91 -3.78
N CYS A 41 4.75 -1.98 -3.57
CA CYS A 41 5.28 -1.12 -4.63
C CYS A 41 6.76 -0.86 -4.38
N GLY A 42 7.56 -1.00 -5.45
CA GLY A 42 9.01 -0.95 -5.38
C GLY A 42 9.66 -1.81 -6.47
N PRO A 43 10.96 -2.10 -6.35
CA PRO A 43 11.90 -1.51 -5.39
C PRO A 43 12.30 -0.09 -5.80
N PHE A 44 12.36 0.82 -4.84
CA PHE A 44 12.85 2.19 -4.99
C PHE A 44 14.34 2.27 -4.67
N PRO A 45 15.14 3.02 -5.44
CA PRO A 45 16.58 3.10 -5.21
C PRO A 45 16.88 3.82 -3.88
N ASN A 46 17.60 3.14 -2.99
CA ASN A 46 18.00 3.67 -1.69
C ASN A 46 19.54 3.70 -1.57
N GLN A 47 20.15 4.76 -2.09
CA GLN A 47 21.59 4.92 -2.01
C GLN A 47 22.00 5.26 -0.57
N SER A 48 22.83 4.42 0.04
CA SER A 48 23.50 4.73 1.31
C SER A 48 24.66 5.71 1.03
N PRO A 49 25.03 6.61 1.96
CA PRO A 49 26.07 7.58 1.68
C PRO A 49 27.41 6.88 1.38
N ARG A 50 28.15 7.56 0.51
CA ARG A 50 29.43 7.17 -0.09
C ARG A 50 30.34 6.41 0.88
N VAL A 51 30.92 5.31 0.39
CA VAL A 51 32.07 4.61 0.97
C VAL A 51 33.06 5.61 1.61
N GLY A 52 33.17 5.59 2.94
CA GLY A 52 34.10 6.43 3.70
C GLY A 52 33.51 7.22 4.88
N SER A 53 32.19 7.19 5.09
CA SER A 53 31.54 7.73 6.28
C SER A 53 31.74 6.82 7.51
N VAL A 54 32.11 7.42 8.64
CA VAL A 54 32.50 6.71 9.88
C VAL A 54 31.60 7.06 11.08
N SER A 55 30.53 7.83 10.86
CA SER A 55 29.59 8.20 11.93
C SER A 55 28.33 7.32 11.88
N LEU A 56 27.73 7.06 13.05
CA LEU A 56 26.44 6.36 13.16
C LEU A 56 25.29 7.14 12.51
N GLU A 57 25.44 8.46 12.34
CA GLU A 57 24.49 9.32 11.64
C GLU A 57 24.52 9.09 10.12
N ASP A 58 25.66 8.68 9.57
CA ASP A 58 25.83 8.34 8.15
C ASP A 58 25.31 6.94 7.78
N TYR A 59 24.83 6.15 8.75
CA TYR A 59 24.19 4.85 8.46
C TYR A 59 22.73 4.99 8.01
N ARG A 60 22.17 6.21 8.05
CA ARG A 60 20.83 6.47 7.51
C ARG A 60 20.90 6.46 5.99
N SER A 61 20.20 5.49 5.41
CA SER A 61 20.05 5.38 3.98
C SER A 61 19.18 6.54 3.45
N GLU A 62 19.57 7.19 2.35
CA GLU A 62 18.89 8.41 1.86
C GLU A 62 17.41 8.20 1.57
N GLY A 63 17.03 6.98 1.17
CA GLY A 63 15.66 6.62 0.89
C GLY A 63 14.75 6.56 2.13
N PHE A 64 15.30 6.37 3.34
CA PHE A 64 14.51 6.26 4.57
C PHE A 64 13.68 7.52 4.85
N ASP A 65 14.24 8.70 4.59
CA ASP A 65 13.59 9.99 4.79
C ASP A 65 12.97 10.55 3.48
N LYS A 66 13.08 9.80 2.37
CA LYS A 66 12.56 10.23 1.06
C LYS A 66 11.15 9.71 0.86
N ASP A 67 10.22 10.64 0.61
CA ASP A 67 8.87 10.29 0.15
C ASP A 67 8.89 9.98 -1.36
N PHE A 68 9.00 8.70 -1.71
CA PHE A 68 8.92 8.27 -3.10
C PHE A 68 7.49 8.32 -3.67
N LEU A 69 6.48 8.41 -2.80
CA LEU A 69 5.07 8.47 -3.17
C LEU A 69 4.55 9.91 -3.26
N ALA A 70 5.43 10.92 -3.12
CA ALA A 70 5.09 12.33 -3.27
C ALA A 70 4.31 12.65 -4.56
N PRO A 71 4.59 12.04 -5.74
CA PRO A 71 3.79 12.24 -6.95
C PRO A 71 2.31 11.79 -6.81
N LEU A 72 2.03 10.90 -5.87
CA LEU A 72 0.68 10.38 -5.55
C LEU A 72 0.03 11.09 -4.36
N GLY A 73 0.62 12.18 -3.86
CA GLY A 73 0.14 12.88 -2.67
C GLY A 73 0.91 12.53 -1.39
N GLY A 74 1.90 11.64 -1.47
CA GLY A 74 2.83 11.32 -0.39
C GLY A 74 2.43 10.14 0.50
N GLU A 75 3.36 9.71 1.35
CA GLU A 75 3.24 8.51 2.21
C GLU A 75 1.98 8.51 3.11
N SER A 76 1.49 9.69 3.48
CA SER A 76 0.32 9.86 4.35
C SER A 76 -1.03 9.93 3.61
N ASN A 77 -1.04 10.06 2.27
CA ASN A 77 -2.27 10.29 1.50
C ASN A 77 -2.53 9.26 0.40
N VAL A 78 -1.59 8.34 0.17
CA VAL A 78 -1.76 7.30 -0.85
C VAL A 78 -2.86 6.31 -0.42
N ASP A 79 -3.75 5.97 -1.35
CA ASP A 79 -4.78 4.93 -1.20
C ASP A 79 -4.81 4.10 -2.50
N PRO A 80 -3.79 3.23 -2.71
CA PRO A 80 -3.57 2.59 -3.98
C PRO A 80 -4.50 1.40 -4.18
N ILE A 81 -4.93 1.15 -5.42
CA ILE A 81 -5.57 -0.11 -5.83
C ILE A 81 -4.61 -0.97 -6.66
N VAL A 82 -4.96 -2.24 -6.84
CA VAL A 82 -4.17 -3.17 -7.68
C VAL A 82 -4.03 -2.63 -9.09
N GLY A 83 -2.79 -2.62 -9.58
CA GLY A 83 -2.45 -2.13 -10.92
C GLY A 83 -2.35 -0.61 -11.02
N ASP A 84 -2.60 0.15 -9.94
CA ASP A 84 -2.25 1.56 -9.92
C ASP A 84 -0.76 1.71 -10.16
N SER A 85 -0.41 2.65 -11.02
CA SER A 85 0.98 2.90 -11.36
C SER A 85 1.26 4.38 -11.50
N PHE A 86 2.51 4.74 -11.29
CA PHE A 86 3.00 6.09 -11.51
C PHE A 86 4.41 6.06 -12.06
N THR A 87 4.75 7.09 -12.81
CA THR A 87 6.12 7.29 -13.30
C THR A 87 6.80 8.32 -12.43
N ASP A 88 7.92 7.94 -11.83
CA ASP A 88 8.76 8.87 -11.08
C ASP A 88 9.34 9.90 -12.06
N PRO A 89 9.03 11.20 -11.89
CA PRO A 89 9.47 12.24 -12.80
C PRO A 89 10.99 12.45 -12.79
N SER A 90 11.68 12.02 -11.74
CA SER A 90 13.14 12.19 -11.60
C SER A 90 13.95 11.11 -12.33
N THR A 91 13.42 9.90 -12.43
CA THR A 91 14.10 8.75 -13.04
C THR A 91 13.46 8.26 -14.34
N GLY A 92 12.18 8.59 -14.56
CA GLY A 92 11.37 8.04 -15.65
C GLY A 92 10.96 6.57 -15.44
N ARG A 93 11.28 5.96 -14.29
CA ARG A 93 10.89 4.59 -13.95
C ARG A 93 9.40 4.57 -13.57
N THR A 94 8.67 3.61 -14.11
CA THR A 94 7.28 3.34 -13.72
C THR A 94 7.26 2.31 -12.60
N TYR A 95 6.48 2.60 -11.56
CA TYR A 95 6.22 1.72 -10.45
C TYR A 95 4.74 1.34 -10.46
N GLU A 96 4.43 0.10 -10.10
CA GLU A 96 3.09 -0.46 -10.10
C GLU A 96 2.82 -1.12 -8.74
N TRP A 97 1.64 -0.87 -8.19
CA TRP A 97 1.12 -1.55 -7.02
C TRP A 97 0.60 -2.92 -7.39
N LYS A 98 1.11 -3.94 -6.70
CA LYS A 98 0.77 -5.33 -6.97
C LYS A 98 0.32 -6.03 -5.71
N GLU A 99 -0.57 -7.00 -5.85
CA GLU A 99 -0.94 -7.86 -4.73
C GLU A 99 0.25 -8.74 -4.32
N LEU A 100 0.40 -8.88 -3.00
CA LEU A 100 1.27 -9.83 -2.35
C LEU A 100 0.50 -10.45 -1.20
N GLN A 101 0.38 -11.78 -1.24
CA GLN A 101 -0.06 -12.58 -0.11
C GLN A 101 1.17 -13.25 0.51
N SER A 102 1.46 -13.00 1.79
CA SER A 102 2.60 -13.62 2.46
C SER A 102 2.31 -15.10 2.77
N GLU A 103 3.28 -15.97 2.45
CA GLU A 103 3.19 -17.39 2.79
C GLU A 103 3.40 -17.61 4.29
N ASP A 104 4.26 -16.78 4.90
CA ASP A 104 4.62 -16.81 6.31
C ASP A 104 4.07 -15.59 7.06
N ASP A 105 4.39 -15.53 8.36
CA ASP A 105 4.07 -14.42 9.26
C ASP A 105 4.91 -13.16 9.00
N LEU A 106 5.83 -13.22 8.03
CA LEU A 106 6.68 -12.14 7.58
C LEU A 106 6.46 -11.90 6.09
N ILE A 107 6.51 -10.64 5.67
CA ILE A 107 6.65 -10.28 4.26
C ILE A 107 8.14 -10.30 3.94
N SER A 108 8.55 -11.08 2.95
CA SER A 108 9.90 -11.01 2.39
C SER A 108 9.86 -10.32 1.03
N PHE A 109 10.39 -9.09 0.98
CA PHE A 109 10.54 -8.36 -0.28
C PHE A 109 11.65 -8.94 -1.18
N GLU A 110 12.61 -9.66 -0.61
CA GLU A 110 13.69 -10.31 -1.36
C GLU A 110 13.18 -11.31 -2.39
N ASN A 111 12.07 -11.99 -2.07
CA ASN A 111 11.44 -12.98 -2.95
C ASN A 111 10.53 -12.34 -4.01
N TYR A 112 10.23 -11.05 -3.89
CA TYR A 112 9.21 -10.38 -4.69
C TYR A 112 9.79 -9.36 -5.69
N PHE A 113 10.82 -8.63 -5.29
CA PHE A 113 11.46 -7.63 -6.14
C PHE A 113 12.79 -8.14 -6.69
N GLU A 114 12.97 -8.01 -8.00
CA GLU A 114 14.28 -8.08 -8.63
C GLU A 114 15.01 -6.75 -8.35
N GLU A 115 16.28 -6.81 -7.95
CA GLU A 115 16.99 -5.73 -7.22
C GLU A 115 16.45 -5.56 -5.80
N ASN A 116 17.11 -6.22 -4.84
CA ASN A 116 16.67 -6.29 -3.45
C ASN A 116 17.75 -5.86 -2.45
N ASP A 117 18.82 -5.24 -2.94
CA ASP A 117 19.89 -4.68 -2.13
C ASP A 117 19.92 -3.16 -2.29
N HIS A 118 20.11 -2.43 -1.20
CA HIS A 118 20.09 -0.96 -1.16
C HIS A 118 18.83 -0.36 -1.83
N VAL A 119 17.67 -0.89 -1.47
CA VAL A 119 16.37 -0.44 -1.97
C VAL A 119 15.37 -0.25 -0.84
N ASP A 120 14.36 0.57 -1.10
CA ASP A 120 13.16 0.67 -0.27
C ASP A 120 11.95 0.11 -1.00
N ALA A 121 10.94 -0.32 -0.26
CA ALA A 121 9.66 -0.74 -0.80
C ALA A 121 8.54 -0.36 0.16
N TYR A 122 7.35 -0.18 -0.40
CA TYR A 122 6.13 0.07 0.36
C TYR A 122 5.28 -1.20 0.43
N ALA A 123 4.63 -1.39 1.58
CA ALA A 123 3.50 -2.29 1.75
C ALA A 123 2.30 -1.50 2.26
N PHE A 124 1.12 -1.79 1.71
CA PHE A 124 -0.13 -1.12 2.02
C PHE A 124 -1.24 -2.14 2.24
N THR A 125 -2.10 -1.89 3.23
CA THR A 125 -3.32 -2.66 3.48
C THR A 125 -4.31 -1.81 4.25
N HIS A 126 -5.59 -2.11 4.12
CA HIS A 126 -6.62 -1.52 4.96
C HIS A 126 -6.82 -2.31 6.24
N ILE A 127 -6.90 -1.66 7.39
CA ILE A 127 -7.30 -2.30 8.65
C ILE A 127 -8.68 -1.76 9.03
N GLY A 128 -9.69 -2.59 8.84
CA GLY A 128 -11.09 -2.24 9.12
C GLY A 128 -11.49 -2.62 10.54
N SER A 129 -12.12 -1.69 11.27
CA SER A 129 -12.76 -1.97 12.57
C SER A 129 -14.21 -1.50 12.54
N PRO A 130 -15.20 -2.36 12.88
CA PRO A 130 -16.60 -1.95 12.91
C PRO A 130 -16.92 -0.97 14.05
N ASP A 131 -16.12 -1.01 15.12
CA ASP A 131 -16.32 -0.22 16.34
C ASP A 131 -15.03 0.45 16.78
N GLU A 132 -15.14 1.53 17.56
CA GLU A 132 -13.99 2.16 18.22
C GLU A 132 -13.40 1.21 19.27
N LYS A 133 -12.10 0.92 19.15
CA LYS A 133 -11.39 0.02 20.08
C LYS A 133 -9.90 0.35 20.15
N ARG A 134 -9.27 -0.07 21.24
CA ARG A 134 -7.82 0.05 21.44
C ARG A 134 -7.15 -1.26 21.06
N LEU A 135 -6.21 -1.19 20.11
CA LEU A 135 -5.44 -2.32 19.62
C LEU A 135 -3.94 -2.01 19.68
N ILE A 136 -3.14 -3.07 19.64
CA ILE A 136 -1.68 -2.97 19.48
C ILE A 136 -1.34 -3.55 18.12
N LEU A 137 -0.83 -2.71 17.23
CA LEU A 137 -0.18 -3.15 15.99
C LEU A 137 1.32 -3.31 16.26
N SER A 138 1.81 -4.54 16.22
CA SER A 138 3.24 -4.83 16.36
C SER A 138 3.88 -4.92 14.99
N VAL A 139 4.96 -4.16 14.78
CA VAL A 139 5.71 -4.11 13.52
C VAL A 139 7.20 -4.21 13.85
N GLY A 140 7.93 -4.94 13.00
CA GLY A 140 9.38 -5.07 13.10
C GLY A 140 10.01 -5.16 11.71
N SER A 141 11.29 -4.81 11.62
CA SER A 141 12.13 -4.93 10.42
C SER A 141 13.56 -5.28 10.84
N ASN A 142 14.30 -5.95 9.95
CA ASN A 142 15.73 -6.23 10.17
C ASN A 142 16.59 -4.98 9.90
N ASP A 143 16.17 -4.16 8.92
CA ASP A 143 16.89 -2.96 8.49
C ASP A 143 16.21 -1.70 9.06
N GLY A 144 15.30 -1.10 8.29
CA GLY A 144 14.54 0.09 8.66
C GLY A 144 13.05 -0.10 8.36
N ILE A 145 12.19 0.60 9.10
CA ILE A 145 10.76 0.70 8.80
C ILE A 145 10.19 2.03 9.27
N ARG A 146 9.26 2.57 8.47
CA ARG A 146 8.38 3.68 8.83
C ARG A 146 6.94 3.21 8.62
N VAL A 147 6.07 3.57 9.55
CA VAL A 147 4.65 3.18 9.54
C VAL A 147 3.80 4.42 9.59
N PHE A 148 2.84 4.50 8.68
CA PHE A 148 1.82 5.53 8.59
C PHE A 148 0.48 4.86 8.83
N LEU A 149 -0.31 5.38 9.76
CA LEU A 149 -1.61 4.83 10.10
C LEU A 149 -2.60 5.99 10.21
N ASN A 150 -3.50 6.07 9.23
CA ASN A 150 -4.43 7.19 9.03
C ASN A 150 -3.72 8.54 8.82
N GLY A 151 -2.56 8.53 8.14
CA GLY A 151 -1.71 9.69 7.90
C GLY A 151 -0.51 9.71 8.83
#